data_AF-A0A6N6RTA8-F1
#
_entry.id   AF-A0A6N6RTA8-F1
#
_cell.length_a   1.000
_cell.length_b   1.000
_cell.length_c   1.000
_cell.angle_alpha   90.00
_cell.angle_beta   90.00
_cell.angle_gamma   90.00
#
_symmetry.space_group_name_H-M   'P 1'
#
loop_
_entity.id
_entity.type
_entity.pdbx_description
1 polymer ?
#
loop_
_entity_poly.entity_id
_entity_poly.type
_entity_poly.pdbx_seq_one_letter_code
_entity_poly.pdbx_strand_id
1 'polypeptide(L)'
;MAVIPSRAVNAIREFLNLESAGGIILVGAAVLALILNNSPLSGLYDLLLKTPVEIRVGALQLAKPLLLWINDGLMAVFFLLIGLEIKREVMDGQLSSLSQIALPGIAAVGGMVVPALIYVFFNFNYPGALQGWAIPAATDIAFALGVMTLLGSRVPLSLKLFLLTLAFIDDLGTIVIIAVFYTGKLSLLSLALAGVAVAALVVMNAVGVKRIAAYIIVGVVLWICVLKSGVHATLAGVALAFAIPLRTKEDEPCPLRDLEHTLHPWVAFGIMPVFAFANAGVSLEGMSLFTLFEPIPVGVALGLFIGKQLGVFGFAKLCIKLGLARMPDGASWLSLYGTSVLCGIGFTMSLFIST
;
A
#
# COMPACT_ATOMS: atom_id res chain seq x y z
N MET A 1 -1.75 19.52 -36.63
CA MET A 1 -1.42 18.41 -35.72
C MET A 1 0.08 18.33 -35.62
N ALA A 2 0.66 18.77 -34.50
CA ALA A 2 2.10 18.71 -34.30
C ALA A 2 2.54 17.23 -34.21
N VAL A 3 3.36 16.80 -35.16
CA VAL A 3 4.00 15.48 -35.16
C VAL A 3 4.95 15.47 -33.96
N ILE A 4 4.57 14.77 -32.89
CA ILE A 4 5.48 14.54 -31.75
C ILE A 4 6.69 13.79 -32.32
N PRO A 5 7.92 14.29 -32.18
CA PRO A 5 9.10 13.65 -32.76
C PRO A 5 9.27 12.25 -32.15
N SER A 6 9.39 11.24 -33.01
CA SER A 6 9.48 9.82 -32.64
C SER A 6 10.52 9.51 -31.56
N ARG A 7 11.57 10.32 -31.45
CA ARG A 7 12.60 10.21 -30.39
C ARG A 7 12.05 10.51 -28.99
N ALA A 8 11.20 11.53 -28.83
CA ALA A 8 10.63 11.87 -27.53
C ALA A 8 9.63 10.80 -27.07
N VAL A 9 8.81 10.27 -27.98
CA VAL A 9 7.89 9.16 -27.69
C VAL A 9 8.66 7.90 -27.32
N ASN A 10 9.74 7.58 -28.04
CA ASN A 10 10.57 6.44 -27.74
C ASN A 10 11.31 6.59 -26.40
N ALA A 11 11.83 7.78 -26.09
CA ALA A 11 12.48 8.06 -24.81
C ALA A 11 11.49 7.98 -23.63
N ILE A 12 10.26 8.48 -23.79
CA ILE A 12 9.20 8.34 -22.79
C ILE A 12 8.83 6.86 -22.61
N ARG A 13 8.72 6.09 -23.70
CA ARG A 13 8.42 4.65 -23.62
C ARG A 13 9.54 3.87 -22.94
N GLU A 14 10.79 4.19 -23.25
CA GLU A 14 11.97 3.59 -22.64
C GLU A 14 12.06 3.93 -21.16
N PHE A 15 11.75 5.18 -20.79
CA PHE A 15 11.63 5.60 -19.39
C PHE A 15 10.51 4.87 -18.65
N LEU A 16 9.30 4.81 -19.23
CA LEU A 16 8.15 4.12 -18.61
C LEU A 16 8.37 2.60 -18.46
N ASN A 17 9.26 2.02 -19.25
CA ASN A 17 9.67 0.62 -19.13
C ASN A 17 10.70 0.39 -18.01
N LEU A 18 11.26 1.45 -17.40
CA LEU A 18 12.13 1.31 -16.24
C LEU A 18 11.30 0.99 -14.99
N GLU A 19 11.65 -0.09 -14.29
CA GLU A 19 11.04 -0.43 -12.98
C GLU A 19 11.16 0.73 -11.96
N SER A 20 12.18 1.58 -12.10
CA SER A 20 12.42 2.74 -11.24
C SER A 20 11.62 3.99 -11.62
N ALA A 21 11.00 4.05 -12.81
CA ALA A 21 10.29 5.25 -13.26
C ALA A 21 9.07 5.57 -12.38
N GLY A 22 8.36 4.54 -11.90
CA GLY A 22 7.25 4.70 -10.96
C GLY A 22 7.70 5.41 -9.68
N GLY A 23 8.81 4.96 -9.09
CA GLY A 23 9.38 5.56 -7.88
C GLY A 23 9.84 7.02 -8.08
N ILE A 24 10.43 7.34 -9.24
CA ILE A 24 10.85 8.71 -9.57
C ILE A 24 9.64 9.65 -9.70
N ILE A 25 8.59 9.22 -10.42
CA ILE A 25 7.36 10.01 -10.59
C ILE A 25 6.67 10.20 -9.23
N LEU A 26 6.64 9.16 -8.40
CA LEU A 26 6.08 9.22 -7.06
C LEU A 26 6.74 10.29 -6.18
N VAL A 27 8.08 10.31 -6.15
CA VAL A 27 8.83 11.35 -5.43
C VAL A 27 8.58 12.73 -6.05
N GLY A 28 8.57 12.83 -7.38
CA GLY A 28 8.27 14.08 -8.07
C GLY A 28 6.91 14.66 -7.67
N ALA A 29 5.88 13.82 -7.59
CA ALA A 29 4.54 14.22 -7.18
C ALA A 29 4.49 14.73 -5.73
N ALA A 30 5.23 14.08 -4.82
CA ALA A 30 5.30 14.49 -3.43
C ALA A 30 6.11 15.77 -3.20
N VAL A 31 7.24 15.92 -3.90
CA VAL A 31 8.02 17.17 -3.90
C VAL A 31 7.16 18.31 -4.44
N LEU A 32 6.38 18.06 -5.49
CA LEU A 32 5.45 19.04 -6.02
C LEU A 32 4.37 19.43 -5.00
N ALA A 33 3.80 18.48 -4.27
CA ALA A 33 2.84 18.75 -3.20
C ALA A 33 3.44 19.61 -2.09
N LEU A 34 4.67 19.30 -1.65
CA LEU A 34 5.40 20.10 -0.67
C LEU A 34 5.65 21.53 -1.18
N ILE A 35 6.07 21.69 -2.44
CA ILE A 35 6.29 23.01 -3.03
C ILE A 35 4.98 23.80 -3.07
N LEU A 36 3.89 23.22 -3.59
CA LEU A 36 2.62 23.93 -3.73
C LEU A 36 2.06 24.35 -2.38
N ASN A 37 2.07 23.44 -1.39
CA ASN A 37 1.53 23.72 -0.07
C ASN A 37 2.34 24.76 0.73
N ASN A 38 3.59 25.01 0.35
CA ASN A 38 4.49 25.97 1.01
C ASN A 38 4.81 27.19 0.12
N SER A 39 4.03 27.39 -0.95
CA SER A 39 4.17 28.51 -1.87
C SER A 39 2.97 29.46 -1.75
N PRO A 40 2.97 30.63 -2.43
CA PRO A 40 1.79 31.49 -2.52
C PRO A 40 0.55 30.80 -3.13
N LEU A 41 0.71 29.61 -3.74
CA LEU A 41 -0.37 28.80 -4.29
C LEU A 41 -0.99 27.84 -3.25
N SER A 42 -0.55 27.86 -1.99
CA SER A 42 -1.04 26.97 -0.93
C SER A 42 -2.56 27.04 -0.76
N GLY A 43 -3.14 28.24 -0.85
CA GLY A 43 -4.59 28.43 -0.79
C GLY A 43 -5.35 27.73 -1.92
N LEU A 44 -4.80 27.73 -3.15
CA LEU A 44 -5.40 27.02 -4.29
C LEU A 44 -5.29 25.50 -4.12
N TYR A 45 -4.15 25.03 -3.62
CA TYR A 45 -3.93 23.62 -3.33
C TYR A 45 -4.89 23.11 -2.24
N ASP A 46 -5.04 23.85 -1.14
CA ASP A 46 -5.95 23.52 -0.06
C ASP A 46 -7.43 23.56 -0.51
N LEU A 47 -7.81 24.57 -1.31
CA LEU A 47 -9.14 24.67 -1.90
C LEU A 47 -9.46 23.47 -2.81
N LEU A 48 -8.50 23.04 -3.64
CA LEU A 48 -8.66 21.87 -4.49
C LEU A 48 -8.94 20.62 -3.64
N LEU A 49 -8.10 20.34 -2.63
CA LEU A 49 -8.24 19.16 -1.79
C LEU A 49 -9.49 19.17 -0.89
N LYS A 50 -9.91 20.35 -0.44
CA LYS A 50 -11.12 20.54 0.38
C LYS A 50 -12.40 20.69 -0.44
N THR A 51 -12.33 20.69 -1.77
CA THR A 51 -13.51 20.82 -2.63
C THR A 51 -14.54 19.74 -2.27
N PRO A 52 -15.78 20.10 -1.89
CA PRO A 52 -16.79 19.13 -1.52
C PRO A 52 -17.28 18.41 -2.78
N VAL A 53 -17.14 17.08 -2.79
CA VAL A 53 -17.64 16.23 -3.86
C VAL A 53 -18.78 15.37 -3.30
N GLU A 54 -19.95 15.50 -3.91
CA GLU A 54 -21.16 14.80 -3.49
C GLU A 54 -21.68 13.87 -4.60
N ILE A 55 -21.91 12.60 -4.24
CA ILE A 55 -22.63 11.63 -5.07
C ILE A 55 -23.95 11.32 -4.37
N ARG A 56 -25.06 11.58 -5.07
CA ARG A 56 -26.41 11.32 -4.57
C ARG A 56 -27.19 10.41 -5.51
N VAL A 57 -27.67 9.28 -4.98
CA VAL A 57 -28.51 8.31 -5.69
C VAL A 57 -29.74 8.02 -4.83
N GLY A 58 -30.85 8.72 -5.10
CA GLY A 58 -32.05 8.63 -4.27
C GLY A 58 -31.78 9.06 -2.81
N ALA A 59 -32.02 8.15 -1.86
CA ALA A 59 -31.74 8.37 -0.43
C ALA A 59 -30.26 8.14 -0.05
N LEU A 60 -29.44 7.59 -0.95
CA LEU A 60 -28.00 7.46 -0.74
C LEU A 60 -27.36 8.84 -0.99
N GLN A 61 -26.72 9.39 0.03
CA GLN A 61 -25.96 10.63 -0.05
C GLN A 61 -24.55 10.37 0.49
N LEU A 62 -23.55 10.60 -0.36
CA LEU A 62 -22.13 10.51 -0.01
C LEU A 62 -21.49 11.86 -0.31
N ALA A 63 -21.23 12.64 0.72
CA ALA A 63 -20.55 13.93 0.62
C ALA A 63 -19.23 13.84 1.38
N LYS A 64 -18.11 14.03 0.66
CA LYS A 64 -16.77 14.06 1.25
C LYS A 64 -15.90 15.08 0.50
N PRO A 65 -14.88 15.68 1.15
CA PRO A 65 -13.86 16.44 0.46
C PRO A 65 -13.15 15.60 -0.59
N LEU A 66 -12.64 16.23 -1.65
CA LEU A 66 -11.89 15.57 -2.72
C LEU A 66 -10.75 14.69 -2.17
N LEU A 67 -10.04 15.16 -1.14
CA LEU A 67 -8.98 14.40 -0.47
C LEU A 67 -9.45 13.01 0.01
N LEU A 68 -10.62 12.94 0.66
CA LEU A 68 -11.13 11.65 1.16
C LEU A 68 -11.62 10.75 0.02
N TRP A 69 -12.13 11.31 -1.08
CA TRP A 69 -12.44 10.52 -2.28
C TRP A 69 -11.20 9.93 -2.93
N ILE A 70 -10.11 10.71 -2.97
CA ILE A 70 -8.80 10.25 -3.42
C ILE A 70 -8.34 9.09 -2.53
N ASN A 71 -8.37 9.27 -1.21
CA ASN A 71 -7.90 8.26 -0.27
C ASN A 71 -8.77 7.00 -0.29
N ASP A 72 -10.08 7.12 -0.10
CA ASP A 72 -10.97 5.95 -0.05
C ASP A 72 -11.10 5.24 -1.41
N GLY A 73 -11.08 6.01 -2.51
CA GLY A 73 -11.31 5.51 -3.86
C GLY A 73 -10.04 4.95 -4.50
N LEU A 74 -8.97 5.75 -4.57
CA LEU A 74 -7.73 5.31 -5.22
C LEU A 74 -7.06 4.20 -4.41
N MET A 75 -7.08 4.28 -3.08
CA MET A 75 -6.49 3.21 -2.26
C MET A 75 -7.30 1.93 -2.35
N ALA A 76 -8.62 1.97 -2.57
CA ALA A 76 -9.36 0.73 -2.85
C ALA A 76 -8.90 0.04 -4.13
N VAL A 77 -8.47 0.80 -5.15
CA VAL A 77 -7.88 0.22 -6.37
C VAL A 77 -6.45 -0.27 -6.14
N PHE A 78 -5.64 0.45 -5.35
CA PHE A 78 -4.32 -0.01 -4.92
C PHE A 78 -4.41 -1.34 -4.16
N PHE A 79 -5.26 -1.42 -3.14
CA PHE A 79 -5.45 -2.64 -2.35
C PHE A 79 -6.16 -3.76 -3.13
N LEU A 80 -6.91 -3.44 -4.18
CA LEU A 80 -7.36 -4.43 -5.16
C LEU A 80 -6.15 -5.08 -5.85
N LEU A 81 -5.22 -4.28 -6.40
CA LEU A 81 -3.99 -4.81 -7.01
C LEU A 81 -3.19 -5.67 -6.02
N ILE A 82 -2.91 -5.15 -4.82
CA ILE A 82 -2.20 -5.90 -3.77
C ILE A 82 -2.94 -7.20 -3.42
N GLY A 83 -4.27 -7.17 -3.34
CA GLY A 83 -5.06 -8.38 -3.10
C GLY A 83 -4.96 -9.42 -4.24
N LEU A 84 -4.84 -8.98 -5.50
CA LEU A 84 -4.68 -9.87 -6.66
C LEU A 84 -3.29 -10.52 -6.60
N GLU A 85 -2.25 -9.73 -6.33
CA GLU A 85 -0.87 -10.18 -6.20
C GLU A 85 -0.72 -11.17 -5.04
N ILE A 86 -1.28 -10.87 -3.87
CA ILE A 86 -1.27 -11.78 -2.71
C ILE A 86 -1.96 -13.09 -3.07
N LYS A 87 -3.15 -13.05 -3.68
CA LYS A 87 -3.87 -14.26 -4.07
C LYS A 87 -3.04 -15.10 -5.05
N ARG A 88 -2.42 -14.46 -6.04
CA ARG A 88 -1.53 -15.14 -7.00
C ARG A 88 -0.34 -15.78 -6.30
N GLU A 89 0.34 -15.05 -5.42
CA GLU A 89 1.51 -15.55 -4.69
C GLU A 89 1.17 -16.72 -3.78
N VAL A 90 0.02 -16.67 -3.09
CA VAL A 90 -0.42 -17.75 -2.19
C VAL A 90 -0.81 -19.01 -2.97
N MET A 91 -1.42 -18.85 -4.15
CA MET A 91 -1.94 -19.99 -4.91
C MET A 91 -0.92 -20.61 -5.87
N ASP A 92 -0.10 -19.80 -6.53
CA ASP A 92 0.81 -20.22 -7.61
C ASP A 92 2.28 -19.80 -7.38
N GLY A 93 2.53 -18.90 -6.42
CA GLY A 93 3.84 -18.25 -6.24
C GLY A 93 4.61 -18.71 -5.00
N GLN A 94 5.43 -17.81 -4.45
CA GLN A 94 6.37 -18.13 -3.37
C GLN A 94 5.70 -18.23 -2.00
N LEU A 95 4.51 -17.64 -1.87
CA LEU A 95 3.67 -17.80 -0.68
C LEU A 95 2.90 -19.13 -0.66
N SER A 96 3.12 -20.03 -1.62
CA SER A 96 2.48 -21.35 -1.62
C SER A 96 3.16 -22.37 -0.70
N SER A 97 4.44 -22.17 -0.36
CA SER A 97 5.21 -23.11 0.46
C SER A 97 5.67 -22.51 1.78
N LEU A 98 5.39 -23.22 2.88
CA LEU A 98 5.70 -22.74 4.24
C LEU A 98 7.20 -22.48 4.45
N SER A 99 8.07 -23.25 3.79
CA SER A 99 9.52 -23.07 3.86
C SER A 99 10.00 -21.78 3.20
N GLN A 100 9.30 -21.29 2.17
CA GLN A 100 9.62 -20.04 1.48
C GLN A 100 9.04 -18.82 2.22
N ILE A 101 7.88 -18.97 2.88
CA ILE A 101 7.24 -17.89 3.66
C ILE A 101 7.90 -17.68 5.01
N ALA A 102 8.45 -18.71 5.63
CA ALA A 102 8.92 -18.64 7.01
C ALA A 102 9.86 -17.46 7.26
N LEU A 103 10.82 -17.22 6.37
CA LEU A 103 11.76 -16.11 6.53
C LEU A 103 11.09 -14.73 6.31
N PRO A 104 10.47 -14.42 5.14
CA PRO A 104 9.76 -13.15 4.95
C PRO A 104 8.68 -12.89 5.98
N GLY A 105 7.88 -13.90 6.36
CA GLY A 105 6.79 -13.76 7.30
C GLY A 105 7.25 -13.45 8.72
N ILE A 106 8.27 -14.16 9.23
CA ILE A 106 8.83 -13.86 10.56
C ILE A 106 9.51 -12.49 10.57
N ALA A 107 10.19 -12.13 9.46
CA ALA A 107 10.80 -10.83 9.30
C ALA A 107 9.77 -9.69 9.23
N ALA A 108 8.64 -9.88 8.54
CA ALA A 108 7.51 -8.95 8.48
C ALA A 108 6.88 -8.74 9.86
N VAL A 109 6.59 -9.81 10.60
CA VAL A 109 6.06 -9.71 11.97
C VAL A 109 7.00 -8.90 12.87
N GLY A 110 8.31 -9.17 12.82
CA GLY A 110 9.30 -8.35 13.54
C GLY A 110 9.33 -6.90 13.04
N GLY A 111 9.26 -6.72 11.72
CA GLY A 111 9.19 -5.44 11.02
C GLY A 111 7.94 -4.61 11.28
N MET A 112 6.87 -5.20 11.82
CA MET A 112 5.68 -4.48 12.26
C MET A 112 5.68 -4.22 13.77
N VAL A 113 5.98 -5.25 14.57
CA VAL A 113 5.91 -5.19 16.04
C VAL A 113 6.96 -4.25 16.61
N VAL A 114 8.21 -4.33 16.15
CA VAL A 114 9.30 -3.53 16.75
C VAL A 114 9.11 -2.02 16.48
N PRO A 115 8.82 -1.55 15.25
CA PRO A 115 8.52 -0.14 15.03
C PRO A 115 7.32 0.37 15.83
N ALA A 116 6.25 -0.43 15.91
CA ALA A 116 5.06 -0.10 16.69
C ALA A 116 5.40 0.10 18.18
N LEU A 117 6.17 -0.82 18.78
CA LEU A 117 6.57 -0.71 20.17
C LEU A 117 7.47 0.50 20.42
N ILE A 118 8.38 0.83 19.50
CA ILE A 118 9.19 2.06 19.58
C ILE A 118 8.29 3.30 19.56
N TYR A 119 7.32 3.35 18.64
CA TYR A 119 6.39 4.47 18.57
C TYR A 119 5.59 4.64 19.88
N VAL A 120 5.03 3.54 20.39
CA VAL A 120 4.28 3.52 21.66
C VAL A 120 5.18 3.96 22.82
N PHE A 121 6.44 3.53 22.85
CA PHE A 121 7.38 3.93 23.90
C PHE A 121 7.64 5.44 23.93
N PHE A 122 7.64 6.14 22.79
CA PHE A 122 7.76 7.60 22.78
C PHE A 122 6.43 8.31 23.06
N ASN A 123 5.30 7.68 22.72
CA ASN A 123 3.98 8.32 22.73
C ASN A 123 3.05 7.86 23.86
N PHE A 124 3.49 6.99 24.78
CA PHE A 124 2.62 6.45 25.86
C PHE A 124 2.02 7.50 26.78
N ASN A 125 2.70 8.63 26.97
CA ASN A 125 2.21 9.76 27.77
C ASN A 125 1.23 10.67 27.01
N TYR A 126 1.00 10.41 25.72
CA TYR A 126 0.17 11.24 24.85
C TYR A 126 -0.98 10.40 24.27
N PRO A 127 -2.12 10.29 24.98
CA PRO A 127 -3.21 9.39 24.59
C PRO A 127 -3.74 9.60 23.17
N GLY A 128 -3.77 10.85 22.69
CA GLY A 128 -4.16 11.16 21.31
C GLY A 128 -3.17 10.68 20.25
N ALA A 129 -1.88 10.61 20.60
CA ALA A 129 -0.83 10.14 19.69
C ALA A 129 -0.81 8.62 19.57
N LEU A 130 -1.29 7.86 20.56
CA LEU A 130 -1.26 6.39 20.53
C LEU A 130 -2.03 5.77 19.36
N GLN A 131 -2.97 6.50 18.77
CA GLN A 131 -3.63 6.09 17.53
C GLN A 131 -2.65 6.04 16.34
N GLY A 132 -1.46 6.65 16.39
CA GLY A 132 -0.49 6.59 15.29
C GLY A 132 0.43 5.36 15.30
N TRP A 133 0.20 4.36 16.15
CA TRP A 133 1.16 3.27 16.37
C TRP A 133 1.47 2.41 15.14
N ALA A 134 0.53 2.31 14.20
CA ALA A 134 0.72 1.57 12.96
C ALA A 134 1.51 2.34 11.88
N ILE A 135 1.69 3.66 12.03
CA ILE A 135 2.36 4.51 11.02
C ILE A 135 3.76 3.99 10.65
N PRO A 136 4.66 3.67 11.60
CA PRO A 136 6.00 3.19 11.28
C PRO A 136 6.07 1.69 10.97
N ALA A 137 4.94 0.98 10.98
CA ALA A 137 4.87 -0.45 10.61
C ALA A 137 4.75 -0.65 9.09
N ALA A 138 4.38 0.37 8.32
CA ALA A 138 4.24 0.29 6.87
C ALA A 138 5.57 0.31 6.12
N THR A 139 5.58 -0.26 4.91
CA THR A 139 6.69 -0.22 3.95
C THR A 139 6.14 0.16 2.58
N ASP A 140 6.68 1.19 1.93
CA ASP A 140 6.34 1.56 0.55
C ASP A 140 7.08 0.65 -0.44
N ILE A 141 6.39 -0.37 -0.93
CA ILE A 141 6.94 -1.37 -1.86
C ILE A 141 7.45 -0.76 -3.16
N ALA A 142 6.72 0.22 -3.72
CA ALA A 142 7.03 0.82 -5.00
C ALA A 142 8.35 1.62 -4.91
N PHE A 143 8.51 2.34 -3.81
CA PHE A 143 9.74 3.08 -3.57
C PHE A 143 10.91 2.17 -3.18
N ALA A 144 10.70 1.21 -2.29
CA ALA A 144 11.75 0.28 -1.84
C ALA A 144 12.30 -0.57 -3.00
N LEU A 145 11.42 -1.10 -3.86
CA LEU A 145 11.83 -1.83 -5.06
C LEU A 145 12.46 -0.90 -6.10
N GLY A 146 11.96 0.33 -6.25
CA GLY A 146 12.56 1.36 -7.10
C GLY A 146 14.02 1.65 -6.72
N VAL A 147 14.33 1.80 -5.43
CA VAL A 147 15.72 1.97 -4.96
C VAL A 147 16.55 0.71 -5.16
N MET A 148 15.99 -0.47 -4.88
CA MET A 148 16.69 -1.75 -5.05
C MET A 148 17.04 -2.04 -6.52
N THR A 149 16.18 -1.64 -7.45
CA THR A 149 16.41 -1.82 -8.90
C THR A 149 17.47 -0.88 -9.45
N LEU A 150 17.61 0.33 -8.89
CA LEU A 150 18.73 1.23 -9.20
C LEU A 150 20.11 0.64 -8.83
N LEU A 151 20.17 -0.28 -7.87
CA LEU A 151 21.39 -1.02 -7.53
C LEU A 151 21.75 -2.11 -8.56
N GLY A 152 20.86 -2.37 -9.52
CA GLY A 152 21.10 -3.23 -10.69
C GLY A 152 21.43 -4.68 -10.32
N SER A 153 22.47 -5.22 -10.94
CA SER A 153 22.92 -6.61 -10.77
C SER A 153 23.60 -6.90 -9.43
N ARG A 154 23.86 -5.87 -8.60
CA ARG A 154 24.48 -6.04 -7.28
C ARG A 154 23.55 -6.68 -6.25
N VAL A 155 22.24 -6.69 -6.52
CA VAL A 155 21.24 -7.27 -5.63
C VAL A 155 20.69 -8.56 -6.26
N PRO A 156 20.88 -9.72 -5.62
CA PRO A 156 20.29 -10.98 -6.04
C PRO A 156 18.77 -10.90 -6.21
N LEU A 157 18.24 -11.62 -7.20
CA LEU A 157 16.80 -11.73 -7.43
C LEU A 157 16.06 -12.25 -6.19
N SER A 158 16.68 -13.18 -5.46
CA SER A 158 16.14 -13.74 -4.20
C SER A 158 15.87 -12.67 -3.14
N LEU A 159 16.65 -11.59 -3.08
CA LEU A 159 16.44 -10.48 -2.16
C LEU A 159 15.32 -9.53 -2.62
N LYS A 160 15.18 -9.32 -3.94
CA LYS A 160 14.04 -8.59 -4.49
C LYS A 160 12.72 -9.28 -4.13
N LEU A 161 12.69 -10.60 -4.28
CA LEU A 161 11.55 -11.44 -3.93
C LEU A 161 11.28 -11.48 -2.43
N PHE A 162 12.33 -11.54 -1.61
CA PHE A 162 12.21 -11.43 -0.16
C PHE A 162 11.57 -10.09 0.25
N LEU A 163 12.06 -8.97 -0.30
CA LEU A 163 11.52 -7.63 -0.01
C LEU A 163 10.06 -7.50 -0.47
N LEU A 164 9.76 -7.97 -1.69
CA LEU A 164 8.41 -7.97 -2.25
C LEU A 164 7.44 -8.72 -1.32
N THR A 165 7.81 -9.94 -0.93
CA THR A 165 7.00 -10.80 -0.06
C THR A 165 6.81 -10.20 1.32
N LEU A 166 7.88 -9.65 1.91
CA LEU A 166 7.82 -8.99 3.21
C LEU A 166 6.88 -7.77 3.15
N ALA A 167 7.03 -6.92 2.13
CA ALA A 167 6.21 -5.73 1.98
C ALA A 167 4.72 -6.07 1.81
N PHE A 168 4.37 -7.10 1.04
CA PHE A 168 2.99 -7.56 0.96
C PHE A 168 2.41 -8.03 2.30
N ILE A 169 3.19 -8.76 3.10
CA ILE A 169 2.76 -9.20 4.43
C ILE A 169 2.61 -8.00 5.36
N ASP A 170 3.55 -7.06 5.34
CA ASP A 170 3.48 -5.82 6.12
C ASP A 170 2.24 -4.99 5.74
N ASP A 171 1.96 -4.81 4.45
CA ASP A 171 0.81 -4.04 3.96
C ASP A 171 -0.51 -4.72 4.29
N LEU A 172 -0.61 -6.04 4.12
CA LEU A 172 -1.78 -6.82 4.49
C LEU A 172 -2.01 -6.80 6.01
N GLY A 173 -0.94 -6.98 6.79
CA GLY A 173 -1.00 -6.92 8.24
C GLY A 173 -1.45 -5.54 8.71
N THR A 174 -0.92 -4.50 8.09
CA THR A 174 -1.25 -3.11 8.38
C THR A 174 -2.71 -2.79 8.07
N ILE A 175 -3.24 -3.23 6.92
CA ILE A 175 -4.66 -2.99 6.60
C ILE A 175 -5.59 -3.75 7.56
N VAL A 176 -5.22 -4.97 7.98
CA VAL A 176 -6.00 -5.73 8.98
C VAL A 176 -5.98 -5.02 10.33
N ILE A 177 -4.83 -4.51 10.76
CA ILE A 177 -4.69 -3.71 11.98
C ILE A 177 -5.60 -2.48 11.91
N ILE A 178 -5.51 -1.71 10.83
CA ILE A 178 -6.34 -0.52 10.61
C ILE A 178 -7.83 -0.90 10.67
N ALA A 179 -8.21 -1.97 9.98
CA ALA A 179 -9.60 -2.44 9.95
C ALA A 179 -10.17 -2.78 11.33
N VAL A 180 -9.37 -3.36 12.23
CA VAL A 180 -9.79 -3.80 13.57
C VAL A 180 -9.74 -2.68 14.60
N PHE A 181 -8.70 -1.85 14.57
CA PHE A 181 -8.43 -0.88 15.63
C PHE A 181 -8.96 0.53 15.33
N TYR A 182 -9.25 0.85 14.06
CA TYR A 182 -9.64 2.20 13.62
C TYR A 182 -11.06 2.21 13.04
N THR A 183 -11.86 1.17 13.31
CA THR A 183 -13.24 1.11 12.84
C THR A 183 -14.10 2.20 13.49
N GLY A 184 -14.86 2.92 12.68
CA GLY A 184 -15.79 3.94 13.17
C GLY A 184 -17.10 3.35 13.72
N LYS A 185 -18.11 4.22 13.87
CA LYS A 185 -19.46 3.80 14.24
C LYS A 185 -20.05 2.90 13.15
N LEU A 186 -20.34 1.66 13.53
CA LEU A 186 -20.83 0.64 12.60
C LEU A 186 -22.30 0.84 12.24
N SER A 187 -22.58 1.00 10.96
CA SER A 187 -23.94 0.90 10.42
C SER A 187 -24.25 -0.57 10.11
N LEU A 188 -25.08 -1.20 10.95
CA LEU A 188 -25.49 -2.61 10.77
C LEU A 188 -26.13 -2.87 9.41
N LEU A 189 -26.95 -1.94 8.91
CA LEU A 189 -27.57 -2.07 7.59
C LEU A 189 -26.53 -2.08 6.47
N SER A 190 -25.54 -1.19 6.54
CA SER A 190 -24.46 -1.11 5.55
C SER A 190 -23.56 -2.34 5.60
N LEU A 191 -23.29 -2.88 6.79
CA LEU A 191 -22.57 -4.14 6.98
C LEU A 191 -23.32 -5.34 6.40
N ALA A 192 -24.64 -5.42 6.63
CA ALA A 192 -25.46 -6.49 6.07
C ALA A 192 -25.45 -6.46 4.54
N LEU A 193 -25.58 -5.28 3.93
CA LEU A 193 -25.48 -5.11 2.48
C LEU A 193 -24.08 -5.44 1.94
N ALA A 194 -23.02 -5.07 2.66
CA ALA A 194 -21.66 -5.47 2.33
C ALA A 194 -21.50 -7.00 2.37
N GLY A 195 -22.05 -7.67 3.38
CA GLY A 195 -22.06 -9.13 3.49
C GLY A 195 -22.79 -9.81 2.33
N VAL A 196 -23.93 -9.25 1.89
CA VAL A 196 -24.64 -9.72 0.70
C VAL A 196 -23.80 -9.54 -0.57
N ALA A 197 -23.12 -8.41 -0.73
CA ALA A 197 -22.25 -8.17 -1.88
C ALA A 197 -21.04 -9.14 -1.89
N VAL A 198 -20.42 -9.40 -0.74
CA VAL A 198 -19.36 -10.42 -0.62
C VAL A 198 -19.90 -11.81 -0.96
N ALA A 199 -21.07 -12.19 -0.44
CA ALA A 199 -21.69 -13.47 -0.76
C ALA A 199 -21.97 -13.59 -2.27
N ALA A 200 -22.45 -12.53 -2.92
CA ALA A 200 -22.65 -12.51 -4.36
C ALA A 200 -21.33 -12.71 -5.12
N LEU A 201 -20.24 -12.03 -4.72
CA LEU A 201 -18.91 -12.22 -5.30
C LEU A 201 -18.41 -13.67 -5.17
N VAL A 202 -18.61 -14.29 -4.01
CA VAL A 202 -18.24 -15.69 -3.75
C VAL A 202 -19.08 -16.65 -4.61
N VAL A 203 -20.39 -16.42 -4.71
CA VAL A 203 -21.28 -17.23 -5.57
C VAL A 203 -20.90 -17.09 -7.03
N MET A 204 -20.60 -15.88 -7.51
CA MET A 204 -20.13 -15.65 -8.87
C MET A 204 -18.83 -16.42 -9.17
N ASN A 205 -17.90 -16.44 -8.21
CA ASN A 205 -16.68 -17.23 -8.31
C ASN A 205 -16.97 -18.73 -8.37
N ALA A 206 -17.83 -19.22 -7.47
CA ALA A 206 -18.19 -20.64 -7.37
C ALA A 206 -18.94 -21.16 -8.62
N VAL A 207 -19.77 -20.33 -9.25
CA VAL A 207 -20.48 -20.64 -10.50
C VAL A 207 -19.57 -20.51 -11.73
N GLY A 208 -18.34 -20.01 -11.57
CA GLY A 208 -17.36 -19.91 -12.65
C GLY A 208 -17.56 -18.72 -13.58
N VAL A 209 -18.14 -17.61 -13.08
CA VAL A 209 -18.22 -16.35 -13.83
C VAL A 209 -16.81 -15.82 -14.08
N LYS A 210 -16.45 -15.57 -15.33
CA LYS A 210 -15.10 -15.09 -15.73
C LYS A 210 -15.06 -13.61 -16.11
N ARG A 211 -16.22 -12.98 -16.31
CA ARG A 211 -16.30 -11.59 -16.76
C ARG A 211 -15.90 -10.64 -15.65
N ILE A 212 -14.70 -10.06 -15.73
CA ILE A 212 -14.14 -9.10 -14.75
C ILE A 212 -15.13 -7.96 -14.47
N ALA A 213 -15.77 -7.41 -15.50
CA ALA A 213 -16.74 -6.32 -15.34
C ALA A 213 -17.88 -6.64 -14.35
N ALA A 214 -18.32 -7.90 -14.27
CA ALA A 214 -19.34 -8.30 -13.31
C ALA A 214 -18.82 -8.19 -11.86
N TYR A 215 -17.59 -8.64 -11.61
CA TYR A 215 -16.95 -8.51 -10.31
C TYR A 215 -16.74 -7.03 -9.94
N ILE A 216 -16.28 -6.20 -10.87
CA ILE A 216 -16.07 -4.76 -10.63
C ILE A 216 -17.39 -4.08 -10.24
N ILE A 217 -18.50 -4.38 -10.92
CA ILE A 217 -19.81 -3.79 -10.58
C ILE A 217 -20.21 -4.13 -9.15
N VAL A 218 -20.15 -5.40 -8.76
CA VAL A 218 -20.48 -5.82 -7.39
C VAL A 218 -19.46 -5.27 -6.39
N GLY A 219 -18.19 -5.18 -6.78
CA GLY A 219 -17.12 -4.56 -6.00
C GLY A 219 -17.35 -3.08 -5.71
N VAL A 220 -17.87 -2.30 -6.66
CA VAL A 220 -18.26 -0.90 -6.43
C VAL A 220 -19.42 -0.81 -5.44
N VAL A 221 -20.41 -1.71 -5.54
CA VAL A 221 -21.50 -1.78 -4.56
C VAL A 221 -20.97 -2.13 -3.17
N LEU A 222 -20.06 -3.10 -3.07
CA LEU A 222 -19.38 -3.47 -1.83
C LEU A 222 -18.64 -2.27 -1.24
N TRP A 223 -17.85 -1.56 -2.06
CA TRP A 223 -17.09 -0.39 -1.66
C TRP A 223 -17.99 0.72 -1.10
N ILE A 224 -19.10 1.04 -1.78
CA ILE A 224 -20.10 2.01 -1.30
C ILE A 224 -20.69 1.58 0.06
N CYS A 225 -20.99 0.29 0.23
CA CYS A 225 -21.54 -0.23 1.48
C CYS A 225 -20.51 -0.13 2.62
N VAL A 226 -19.26 -0.49 2.36
CA VAL A 226 -18.15 -0.41 3.32
C VAL A 226 -17.89 1.04 3.71
N LEU A 227 -17.85 1.96 2.74
CA LEU A 227 -17.64 3.40 2.93
C LEU A 227 -18.68 4.01 3.91
N LYS A 228 -19.93 3.55 3.85
CA LYS A 228 -21.01 3.99 4.76
C LYS A 228 -21.04 3.24 6.09
N SER A 229 -20.43 2.06 6.14
CA SER A 229 -20.44 1.18 7.31
C SER A 229 -19.49 1.60 8.43
N GLY A 230 -18.53 2.49 8.15
CA GLY A 230 -17.46 2.85 9.10
C GLY A 230 -16.27 1.88 9.11
N VAL A 231 -16.32 0.84 8.26
CA VAL A 231 -15.17 -0.02 7.93
C VAL A 231 -14.32 0.65 6.85
N HIS A 232 -13.02 0.35 6.83
CA HIS A 232 -12.08 0.91 5.85
C HIS A 232 -12.43 0.48 4.42
N ALA A 233 -12.64 1.46 3.56
CA ALA A 233 -13.03 1.31 2.17
C ALA A 233 -12.07 0.41 1.36
N THR A 234 -10.79 0.42 1.72
CA THR A 234 -9.72 -0.37 1.10
C THR A 234 -9.90 -1.89 1.26
N LEU A 235 -10.57 -2.36 2.31
CA LEU A 235 -10.91 -3.78 2.46
C LEU A 235 -11.82 -4.30 1.36
N ALA A 236 -12.67 -3.44 0.77
CA ALA A 236 -13.51 -3.83 -0.36
C ALA A 236 -12.67 -4.24 -1.57
N GLY A 237 -11.54 -3.54 -1.81
CA GLY A 237 -10.59 -3.87 -2.86
C GLY A 237 -9.96 -5.25 -2.64
N VAL A 238 -9.50 -5.53 -1.43
CA VAL A 238 -8.94 -6.85 -1.07
C VAL A 238 -10.00 -7.95 -1.22
N ALA A 239 -11.19 -7.77 -0.65
CA ALA A 239 -12.27 -8.76 -0.74
C ALA A 239 -12.66 -9.07 -2.21
N LEU A 240 -12.74 -8.02 -3.04
CA LEU A 240 -12.97 -8.16 -4.47
C LEU A 240 -11.85 -8.97 -5.15
N ALA A 241 -10.59 -8.65 -4.85
CA ALA A 241 -9.44 -9.36 -5.40
C ALA A 241 -9.49 -10.86 -5.11
N PHE A 242 -9.83 -11.22 -3.86
CA PHE A 242 -9.93 -12.61 -3.44
C PHE A 242 -11.09 -13.37 -4.10
N ALA A 243 -12.14 -12.66 -4.55
CA ALA A 243 -13.24 -13.26 -5.30
C ALA A 243 -12.95 -13.45 -6.80
N ILE A 244 -12.02 -12.69 -7.39
CA ILE A 244 -11.73 -12.79 -8.83
C ILE A 244 -11.02 -14.11 -9.16
N PRO A 245 -11.44 -14.88 -10.19
CA PRO A 245 -10.89 -16.21 -10.45
C PRO A 245 -9.43 -16.17 -10.90
N LEU A 246 -8.58 -17.01 -10.29
CA LEU A 246 -7.21 -17.25 -10.74
C LEU A 246 -7.12 -18.47 -11.67
N ARG A 247 -7.72 -19.60 -11.29
CA ARG A 247 -7.65 -20.84 -12.06
C ARG A 247 -8.80 -20.89 -13.07
N THR A 248 -8.44 -21.01 -14.34
CA THR A 248 -9.34 -21.29 -15.46
C THR A 248 -9.02 -22.66 -16.06
N LYS A 249 -9.85 -23.18 -16.97
CA LYS A 249 -9.51 -24.42 -17.67
C LYS A 249 -8.27 -24.18 -18.53
N GLU A 250 -7.49 -25.23 -18.81
CA GLU A 250 -6.38 -25.16 -19.77
C GLU A 250 -6.89 -24.53 -21.08
N ASP A 251 -6.14 -23.57 -21.63
CA ASP A 251 -6.45 -22.69 -22.77
C ASP A 251 -7.41 -21.49 -22.57
N GLU A 252 -7.83 -21.17 -21.34
CA GLU A 252 -8.67 -19.99 -21.08
C GLU A 252 -7.91 -18.82 -20.44
N PRO A 253 -8.21 -17.56 -20.82
CA PRO A 253 -7.58 -16.37 -20.24
C PRO A 253 -7.82 -16.30 -18.73
N CYS A 254 -6.78 -15.93 -17.98
CA CYS A 254 -6.79 -15.86 -16.52
C CYS A 254 -7.25 -14.47 -16.06
N PRO A 255 -8.51 -14.30 -15.60
CA PRO A 255 -9.07 -12.97 -15.35
C PRO A 255 -8.30 -12.18 -14.29
N LEU A 256 -7.76 -12.86 -13.27
CA LEU A 256 -6.94 -12.24 -12.24
C LEU A 256 -5.64 -11.68 -12.82
N ARG A 257 -4.87 -12.51 -13.55
CA ARG A 257 -3.58 -12.08 -14.13
C ARG A 257 -3.75 -10.97 -15.16
N ASP A 258 -4.81 -11.04 -15.97
CA ASP A 258 -5.13 -10.01 -16.95
C ASP A 258 -5.44 -8.67 -16.27
N LEU A 259 -6.24 -8.69 -15.19
CA LEU A 259 -6.58 -7.50 -14.42
C LEU A 259 -5.35 -6.93 -13.70
N GLU A 260 -4.55 -7.79 -13.06
CA GLU A 260 -3.31 -7.41 -12.38
C GLU A 260 -2.34 -6.69 -13.34
N HIS A 261 -2.04 -7.30 -14.48
CA HIS A 261 -1.15 -6.72 -15.50
C HIS A 261 -1.70 -5.39 -16.05
N THR A 262 -3.03 -5.28 -16.17
CA THR A 262 -3.67 -4.04 -16.63
C THR A 262 -3.60 -2.95 -15.56
N LEU A 263 -3.85 -3.28 -14.28
CA LEU A 263 -3.89 -2.32 -13.19
C LEU A 263 -2.52 -1.82 -12.76
N HIS A 264 -1.48 -2.66 -12.81
CA HIS A 264 -0.14 -2.32 -12.36
C HIS A 264 0.39 -0.96 -12.87
N PRO A 265 0.38 -0.65 -14.19
CA PRO A 265 0.83 0.66 -14.68
C PRO A 265 -0.07 1.83 -14.21
N TRP A 266 -1.39 1.63 -14.12
CA TRP A 266 -2.30 2.67 -13.61
C TRP A 266 -2.04 2.97 -12.14
N VAL A 267 -1.74 1.92 -11.36
CA VAL A 267 -1.40 2.07 -9.95
C VAL A 267 -0.08 2.83 -9.80
N ALA A 268 0.96 2.36 -10.47
CA ALA A 268 2.31 2.92 -10.34
C ALA A 268 2.45 4.36 -10.88
N PHE A 269 1.81 4.68 -12.01
CA PHE A 269 2.00 5.97 -12.70
C PHE A 269 0.84 6.95 -12.55
N GLY A 270 -0.31 6.50 -12.05
CA GLY A 270 -1.49 7.35 -11.86
C GLY A 270 -1.89 7.45 -10.39
N ILE A 271 -2.33 6.32 -9.82
CA ILE A 271 -2.94 6.29 -8.48
C ILE A 271 -1.93 6.71 -7.41
N MET A 272 -0.76 6.06 -7.34
CA MET A 272 0.23 6.35 -6.30
C MET A 272 0.76 7.78 -6.38
N PRO A 273 1.12 8.33 -7.55
CA PRO A 273 1.50 9.74 -7.67
C PRO A 273 0.38 10.72 -7.28
N VAL A 274 -0.87 10.48 -7.68
CA VAL A 274 -2.00 11.35 -7.29
C VAL A 274 -2.24 11.28 -5.78
N PHE A 275 -2.18 10.07 -5.20
CA PHE A 275 -2.30 9.87 -3.76
C PHE A 275 -1.18 10.60 -3.00
N ALA A 276 0.07 10.44 -3.43
CA ALA A 276 1.21 11.15 -2.83
C ALA A 276 1.07 12.67 -3.00
N PHE A 277 0.61 13.14 -4.16
CA PHE A 277 0.36 14.56 -4.39
C PHE A 277 -0.69 15.12 -3.44
N ALA A 278 -1.73 14.36 -3.11
CA ALA A 278 -2.81 14.82 -2.24
C ALA A 278 -2.45 14.76 -0.74
N ASN A 279 -1.59 13.83 -0.32
CA ASN A 279 -1.32 13.57 1.10
C ASN A 279 0.07 13.99 1.59
N ALA A 280 1.05 14.19 0.69
CA ALA A 280 2.40 14.59 1.08
C ALA A 280 2.56 16.11 1.29
N GLY A 281 1.54 16.91 0.93
CA GLY A 281 1.55 18.37 1.08
C GLY A 281 1.40 18.80 2.54
N VAL A 282 2.48 18.71 3.32
CA VAL A 282 2.53 19.17 4.71
C VAL A 282 2.95 20.64 4.77
N SER A 283 2.31 21.45 5.62
CA SER A 283 2.68 22.86 5.80
C SER A 283 3.90 22.94 6.70
N LEU A 284 4.92 23.66 6.24
CA LEU A 284 6.14 23.99 6.99
C LEU A 284 6.00 25.34 7.70
N GLU A 285 4.91 26.07 7.47
CA GLU A 285 4.67 27.38 8.08
C GLU A 285 4.50 27.23 9.60
N GLY A 286 5.29 27.98 10.37
CA GLY A 286 5.30 27.89 11.83
C GLY A 286 6.02 26.67 12.40
N MET A 287 6.60 25.79 11.57
CA MET A 287 7.42 24.69 12.09
C MET A 287 8.75 25.21 12.63
N SER A 288 9.03 24.86 13.87
CA SER A 288 10.34 25.07 14.50
C SER A 288 11.17 23.79 14.39
N LEU A 289 12.50 23.90 14.49
CA LEU A 289 13.35 22.70 14.60
C LEU A 289 12.99 21.85 15.82
N PHE A 290 12.39 22.44 16.87
CA PHE A 290 11.92 21.72 18.04
C PHE A 290 10.72 20.82 17.76
N THR A 291 9.90 21.16 16.76
CA THR A 291 8.75 20.34 16.34
C THR A 291 9.22 18.97 15.82
N LEU A 292 10.42 18.88 15.25
CA LEU A 292 11.02 17.59 14.83
C LEU A 292 11.43 16.70 16.02
N PHE A 293 11.62 17.28 17.20
CA PHE A 293 11.94 16.56 18.43
C PHE A 293 10.70 16.24 19.27
N GLU A 294 9.51 16.54 18.77
CA GLU A 294 8.27 16.14 19.43
C GLU A 294 8.12 14.60 19.43
N PRO A 295 7.37 14.05 20.41
CA PRO A 295 7.21 12.61 20.58
C PRO A 295 6.71 11.87 19.33
N ILE A 296 5.80 12.48 18.56
CA ILE A 296 5.23 11.88 17.35
C ILE A 296 6.29 11.77 16.25
N PRO A 297 6.91 12.87 15.75
CA PRO A 297 7.97 12.78 14.74
C PRO A 297 9.13 11.88 15.14
N VAL A 298 9.60 11.98 16.39
CA VAL A 298 10.70 11.13 16.89
C VAL A 298 10.28 9.67 16.92
N GLY A 299 9.08 9.36 17.42
CA GLY A 299 8.54 8.00 17.44
C GLY A 299 8.41 7.39 16.05
N VAL A 300 7.91 8.15 15.07
CA VAL A 300 7.83 7.71 13.66
C VAL A 300 9.23 7.52 13.07
N ALA A 301 10.13 8.51 13.22
CA ALA A 301 11.47 8.46 12.63
C ALA A 301 12.30 7.30 13.20
N LEU A 302 12.28 7.11 14.53
CA LEU A 302 12.99 6.00 15.17
C LEU A 302 12.32 4.66 14.91
N GLY A 303 10.99 4.60 14.82
CA GLY A 303 10.27 3.39 14.42
C GLY A 303 10.62 2.93 13.01
N LEU A 304 10.59 3.85 12.03
CA LEU A 304 10.94 3.57 10.64
C LEU A 304 12.43 3.28 10.45
N PHE A 305 13.31 4.06 11.08
CA PHE A 305 14.76 3.89 10.89
C PHE A 305 15.30 2.74 11.73
N ILE A 306 15.20 2.83 13.05
CA ILE A 306 15.78 1.82 13.97
C ILE A 306 14.86 0.61 14.09
N GLY A 307 13.56 0.83 14.22
CA GLY A 307 12.60 -0.24 14.46
C GLY A 307 12.54 -1.25 13.32
N LYS A 308 12.51 -0.80 12.06
CA LYS A 308 12.47 -1.71 10.90
C LYS A 308 13.78 -2.48 10.76
N GLN A 309 14.92 -1.84 11.01
CA GLN A 309 16.21 -2.53 11.01
C GLN A 309 16.27 -3.59 12.11
N LEU A 310 15.95 -3.25 13.36
CA LEU A 310 15.96 -4.21 14.47
C LEU A 310 14.90 -5.30 14.30
N GLY A 311 13.71 -4.95 13.82
CA GLY A 311 12.61 -5.87 13.58
C GLY A 311 12.92 -6.84 12.45
N VAL A 312 13.04 -6.34 11.22
CA VAL A 312 13.24 -7.16 10.02
C VAL A 312 14.56 -7.94 10.10
N PHE A 313 15.69 -7.26 10.30
CA PHE A 313 16.99 -7.93 10.32
C PHE A 313 17.16 -8.81 11.56
N GLY A 314 16.72 -8.34 12.73
CA GLY A 314 16.83 -9.10 13.98
C GLY A 314 16.05 -10.41 13.93
N PHE A 315 14.78 -10.35 13.50
CA PHE A 315 13.92 -11.54 13.40
C PHE A 315 14.37 -12.45 12.26
N ALA A 316 14.77 -11.91 11.11
CA ALA A 316 15.34 -12.72 10.02
C ALA A 316 16.61 -13.45 10.46
N LYS A 317 17.53 -12.75 11.14
CA LYS A 317 18.77 -13.34 11.67
C LYS A 317 18.51 -14.40 12.72
N LEU A 318 17.54 -14.17 13.62
CA LEU A 318 17.13 -15.15 14.62
C LEU A 318 16.54 -16.39 13.95
N CYS A 319 15.62 -16.22 12.99
CA CYS A 319 15.01 -17.30 12.23
C CYS A 319 16.05 -18.18 11.51
N ILE A 320 17.03 -17.55 10.84
CA ILE A 320 18.12 -18.27 10.16
C ILE A 320 19.02 -19.00 11.16
N LYS A 321 19.38 -18.36 12.28
CA LYS A 321 20.24 -18.97 13.31
C LYS A 321 19.58 -20.14 14.04
N LEU A 322 18.27 -20.10 14.23
CA LEU A 322 17.49 -21.18 14.84
C LEU A 322 17.22 -22.33 13.86
N GLY A 323 17.66 -22.22 12.60
CA GLY A 323 17.45 -23.25 11.58
C GLY A 323 16.01 -23.34 11.07
N LEU A 324 15.17 -22.33 11.36
CA LEU A 324 13.77 -22.28 10.92
C LEU A 324 13.64 -21.91 9.43
N ALA A 325 14.64 -21.21 8.89
CA ALA A 325 14.71 -20.88 7.47
C ALA A 325 16.17 -20.77 6.99
N ARG A 326 16.35 -20.71 5.67
CA ARG A 326 17.66 -20.54 5.03
C ARG A 326 17.86 -19.10 4.56
N MET A 327 19.11 -18.65 4.52
CA MET A 327 19.47 -17.38 3.88
C MET A 327 19.04 -17.42 2.40
N PRO A 328 18.48 -16.34 1.83
CA PRO A 328 18.15 -16.29 0.40
C PRO A 328 19.39 -16.54 -0.46
N ASP A 329 19.20 -17.22 -1.59
CA ASP A 329 20.33 -17.65 -2.45
C ASP A 329 21.12 -16.45 -2.97
N GLY A 330 22.45 -16.48 -2.83
CA GLY A 330 23.34 -15.39 -3.22
C GLY A 330 23.29 -14.16 -2.31
N ALA A 331 22.49 -14.18 -1.23
CA ALA A 331 22.47 -13.11 -0.25
C ALA A 331 23.59 -13.26 0.79
N SER A 332 24.11 -12.11 1.23
CA SER A 332 25.00 -11.98 2.37
C SER A 332 24.26 -11.32 3.54
N TRP A 333 24.84 -11.40 4.74
CA TRP A 333 24.32 -10.67 5.90
C TRP A 333 24.24 -9.15 5.67
N LEU A 334 25.19 -8.59 4.92
CA LEU A 334 25.21 -7.16 4.60
C LEU A 334 24.08 -6.77 3.65
N SER A 335 23.81 -7.59 2.63
CA SER A 335 22.71 -7.33 1.69
C SER A 335 21.34 -7.56 2.32
N LEU A 336 21.22 -8.52 3.25
CA LEU A 336 20.00 -8.69 4.05
C LEU A 336 19.77 -7.48 4.98
N TYR A 337 20.82 -6.98 5.63
CA TYR A 337 20.74 -5.75 6.42
C TYR A 337 20.38 -4.54 5.54
N GLY A 338 21.00 -4.37 4.39
CA GLY A 338 20.64 -3.32 3.43
C GLY A 338 19.17 -3.39 3.00
N THR A 339 18.64 -4.61 2.83
CA THR A 339 17.21 -4.80 2.54
C THR A 339 16.33 -4.35 3.71
N SER A 340 16.72 -4.63 4.95
CA SER A 340 15.98 -4.15 6.14
C SER A 340 15.95 -2.62 6.28
N VAL A 341 16.99 -1.93 5.79
CA VAL A 341 17.01 -0.46 5.74
C VAL A 341 15.98 0.06 4.73
N LEU A 342 15.83 -0.61 3.58
CA LEU A 342 14.82 -0.27 2.58
C LEU A 342 13.39 -0.50 3.08
N CYS A 343 13.18 -1.51 3.93
CA CYS A 343 11.90 -1.70 4.64
C CYS A 343 11.53 -0.53 5.55
N GLY A 344 12.50 0.32 5.92
CA GLY A 344 12.28 1.55 6.70
C GLY A 344 11.59 2.67 5.92
N ILE A 345 11.38 2.51 4.62
CA ILE A 345 10.79 3.55 3.78
C ILE A 345 9.28 3.35 3.74
N GLY A 346 8.56 3.84 4.75
CA GLY A 346 7.09 3.69 4.82
C GLY A 346 6.30 4.65 3.92
N PHE A 347 6.90 5.77 3.54
CA PHE A 347 6.39 6.83 2.66
C PHE A 347 4.86 6.85 2.40
N THR A 348 4.38 6.39 1.25
CA THR A 348 2.95 6.49 0.90
C THR A 348 2.04 5.67 1.81
N MET A 349 2.48 4.48 2.23
CA MET A 349 1.71 3.63 3.12
C MET A 349 1.64 4.23 4.53
N SER A 350 2.74 4.83 5.02
CA SER A 350 2.72 5.59 6.28
C SER A 350 1.83 6.83 6.20
N LEU A 351 1.84 7.56 5.08
CA LEU A 351 0.94 8.68 4.84
C LEU A 351 -0.52 8.22 4.86
N PHE A 352 -0.83 7.11 4.20
CA PHE A 352 -2.18 6.53 4.19
C PHE A 352 -2.68 6.17 5.60
N ILE A 353 -1.83 5.60 6.44
CA ILE A 353 -2.20 5.26 7.82
C ILE A 353 -2.44 6.52 8.67
N SER A 354 -1.76 7.62 8.33
CA SER A 354 -1.88 8.87 9.08
C SER A 354 -3.14 9.68 8.75
N THR A 355 -3.82 9.37 7.66
CA THR A 355 -4.95 10.14 7.09
C THR A 355 -6.28 9.42 7.27
#